data_AF-A0A3C1C3G0-F1
#
_entry.id   AF-A0A3C1C3G0-F1
#
_cell.length_a   1.000
_cell.length_b   1.000
_cell.length_c   1.000
_cell.angle_alpha   90.00
_cell.angle_beta   90.00
_cell.angle_gamma   90.00
#
_symmetry.space_group_name_H-M   'P 1'
#
loop_
_entity.id
_entity.type
_entity.pdbx_description
1 polymer ?
#
loop_
_entity_poly.entity_id
_entity_poly.type
_entity_poly.pdbx_seq_one_letter_code
_entity_poly.pdbx_strand_id
1 'polypeptide(L)' 'MFNNVVGSAVLMDVAEEFGVERFVLVSTDKAVRPTSVMGASKRVAEILMQSRAPGKTRFMAVRFGNVLGSSGSVI' A
#
# COMPACT_ATOMS: atom_id res chain seq x y z
N MET A 1 -8.10 -7.07 -5.79
CA MET A 1 -8.89 -6.47 -4.70
C MET A 1 -8.56 -7.11 -3.36
N PHE A 2 -8.86 -8.39 -3.13
CA PHE A 2 -8.60 -9.07 -1.85
C PHE A 2 -7.18 -8.88 -1.31
N ASN A 3 -6.15 -9.24 -2.08
CA ASN A 3 -4.77 -9.17 -1.60
C ASN A 3 -4.33 -7.72 -1.30
N ASN A 4 -4.36 -6.84 -2.32
CA ASN A 4 -3.83 -5.48 -2.17
C ASN A 4 -4.68 -4.56 -1.28
N VAL A 5 -6.01 -4.74 -1.23
CA VAL A 5 -6.91 -3.86 -0.48
C VAL A 5 -7.22 -4.45 0.89
N VAL A 6 -7.86 -5.61 0.92
CA VAL A 6 -8.29 -6.25 2.19
C VAL A 6 -7.08 -6.67 3.01
N GLY A 7 -6.08 -7.29 2.38
CA GLY A 7 -4.84 -7.68 3.07
C GLY A 7 -4.12 -6.48 3.68
N SER A 8 -4.02 -5.37 2.95
CA SER A 8 -3.44 -4.14 3.50
C SER A 8 -4.26 -3.57 4.65
N ALA A 9 -5.59 -3.57 4.56
CA ALA A 9 -6.46 -3.08 5.63
C ALA A 9 -6.27 -3.89 6.92
N VAL A 10 -6.30 -5.22 6.82
CA VAL A 10 -6.09 -6.12 7.96
C VAL A 10 -4.71 -5.88 8.60
N LEU A 11 -3.65 -5.74 7.80
CA LEU A 11 -2.32 -5.46 8.33
C LEU A 11 -2.22 -4.08 9.00
N MET A 12 -2.94 -3.07 8.50
CA MET A 12 -3.01 -1.76 9.14
C MET A 12 -3.74 -1.83 10.49
N ASP A 13 -4.86 -2.56 10.56
CA ASP A 13 -5.62 -2.76 11.80
C ASP A 13 -4.76 -3.43 12.88
N VAL A 14 -4.05 -4.51 12.50
CA VAL A 14 -3.13 -5.22 13.41
C VAL A 14 -1.95 -4.31 13.81
N ALA A 15 -1.41 -3.51 12.89
CA ALA A 15 -0.32 -2.59 13.22
C ALA A 15 -0.76 -1.49 14.21
N GLU A 16 -2.01 -1.04 14.15
CA GLU A 16 -2.61 -0.14 15.14
C GLU A 16 -2.83 -0.83 16.48
N GLU A 17 -3.41 -2.03 16.47
CA GLU A 17 -3.71 -2.83 17.68
C GLU A 17 -2.46 -3.10 18.51
N PHE A 18 -1.36 -3.49 17.86
CA PHE A 18 -0.09 -3.80 18.53
C PHE A 18 0.84 -2.58 18.68
N GLY A 19 0.42 -1.39 18.24
CA GLY A 19 1.17 -0.15 18.41
C GLY A 19 2.54 -0.15 17.72
N VAL A 20 2.63 -0.72 16.51
CA VAL A 20 3.86 -0.74 15.70
C VAL A 20 4.34 0.69 15.45
N GLU A 21 5.64 0.96 15.57
CA GLU A 21 6.14 2.34 15.42
C GLU A 21 5.90 2.92 14.01
N ARG A 22 6.14 2.12 12.97
CA ARG A 22 6.07 2.55 11.56
C ARG A 22 5.49 1.46 10.67
N PHE A 23 4.52 1.83 9.85
CA PHE A 23 3.95 0.98 8.80
C PHE A 23 4.22 1.60 7.43
N VAL A 24 4.97 0.88 6.58
CA VAL A 24 5.32 1.35 5.22
C VAL A 24 4.57 0.52 4.17
N LEU A 25 3.60 1.13 3.50
CA LEU A 25 2.89 0.51 2.40
C LEU A 25 3.71 0.61 1.10
N VAL A 26 4.00 -0.54 0.51
CA VAL A 26 4.61 -0.62 -0.84
C VAL A 26 3.53 -0.46 -1.90
N SER A 27 3.62 0.64 -2.65
CA SER A 27 2.75 1.02 -3.76
C SER A 27 3.55 1.19 -5.05
N THR A 28 2.92 1.74 -6.09
CA THR A 28 3.43 1.79 -7.45
C THR A 28 3.04 3.10 -8.13
N ASP A 29 3.88 3.55 -9.06
CA ASP A 29 3.60 4.65 -10.00
C ASP A 29 2.21 4.54 -10.67
N LYS A 30 1.76 3.32 -10.96
CA LYS A 30 0.45 3.02 -11.56
C LYS A 30 -0.74 3.38 -10.66
N ALA A 31 -0.52 3.71 -9.39
CA ALA A 31 -1.58 4.14 -8.47
C ALA A 31 -1.97 5.64 -8.64
N VAL A 32 -1.16 6.45 -9.34
CA VAL A 32 -1.38 7.91 -9.45
C VAL A 32 -2.64 8.26 -10.25
N ARG A 33 -2.80 7.66 -11.44
CA ARG A 33 -3.98 7.76 -12.30
C ARG A 33 -4.25 6.37 -12.87
N PRO A 34 -4.91 5.50 -12.10
CA PRO A 34 -4.94 4.08 -12.41
C PRO A 34 -5.78 3.82 -13.66
N THR A 35 -5.17 3.17 -14.65
CA THR A 35 -5.82 2.66 -15.86
C THR A 35 -5.99 1.13 -15.83
N SER A 36 -5.59 0.49 -14.73
CA SER A 36 -5.65 -0.97 -14.54
C SER A 36 -6.18 -1.34 -13.16
N VAL A 37 -6.72 -2.55 -13.03
CA VAL A 37 -7.20 -3.11 -11.75
C VAL A 37 -6.08 -3.17 -10.71
N MET A 38 -4.85 -3.49 -11.13
CA MET A 38 -3.69 -3.46 -10.24
C MET A 38 -3.51 -2.04 -9.67
N GLY A 39 -3.38 -1.03 -10.53
CA GLY A 39 -3.17 0.35 -10.10
C GLY A 39 -4.31 0.87 -9.23
N ALA A 40 -5.55 0.56 -9.60
CA ALA A 40 -6.73 0.94 -8.83
C ALA A 40 -6.72 0.32 -7.43
N SER A 41 -6.37 -0.97 -7.32
CA SER A 41 -6.30 -1.64 -6.02
C SER A 41 -5.23 -1.06 -5.10
N LYS A 42 -4.06 -0.65 -5.64
CA LYS A 42 -3.02 0.02 -4.85
C LYS A 42 -3.43 1.44 -4.45
N ARG A 43 -4.13 2.15 -5.33
CA ARG A 43 -4.70 3.47 -5.02
C ARG A 43 -5.71 3.41 -3.87
N VAL A 44 -6.59 2.41 -3.86
CA VAL A 44 -7.52 2.20 -2.74
C VAL A 44 -6.77 1.91 -1.44
N ALA A 45 -5.72 1.07 -1.47
CA ALA A 45 -4.91 0.80 -0.29
C ALA A 45 -4.22 2.08 0.27
N GLU A 46 -3.74 2.96 -0.60
CA GLU A 46 -3.19 4.27 -0.18
C GLU A 46 -4.26 5.15 0.48
N ILE A 47 -5.48 5.17 -0.06
CA ILE A 47 -6.58 5.97 0.52
C ILE A 47 -6.95 5.42 1.91
N LEU A 48 -7.03 4.09 2.07
CA LEU A 48 -7.30 3.46 3.36
C LEU A 48 -6.21 3.78 4.39
N MET A 49 -4.95 3.82 3.97
CA MET A 49 -3.84 4.26 4.81
C MET A 49 -3.99 5.73 5.20
N GLN A 50 -4.33 6.60 4.25
CA GLN A 50 -4.50 8.04 4.48
C GLN A 50 -5.72 8.38 5.35
N SER A 51 -6.73 7.52 5.38
CA SER A 51 -7.91 7.69 6.24
C SER A 51 -7.67 7.29 7.70
N ARG A 52 -6.51 6.73 8.04
CA ARG A 52 -6.19 6.36 9.43
C ARG A 52 -5.97 7.61 10.28
N ALA A 53 -6.52 7.59 11.50
CA ALA A 53 -6.34 8.67 12.44
C ALA A 53 -4.88 8.70 12.94
N PRO A 54 -4.34 9.88 13.28
CA PRO A 54 -3.05 9.96 13.94
C PRO A 54 -3.04 9.14 15.23
N GLY A 55 -1.99 8.33 15.42
CA GLY A 55 -1.84 7.45 16.58
C GLY A 55 -0.38 7.10 16.84
N LYS A 56 -0.13 6.06 17.65
CA LYS A 56 1.22 5.53 17.88
C LYS A 56 1.85 5.02 16.58
N THR A 57 1.05 4.38 15.75
CA THR A 57 1.48 3.83 14.46
C THR A 57 1.55 4.90 13.40
N ARG A 58 2.75 5.14 12.87
CA ARG A 58 2.96 6.09 11.77
C ARG A 58 2.81 5.39 10.44
N PHE A 59 1.81 5.81 9.67
CA PHE A 59 1.55 5.28 8.34
C PHE A 59 2.22 6.10 7.24
N MET A 60 2.83 5.43 6.28
CA MET A 60 3.44 6.05 5.11
C MET A 60 3.42 5.09 3.91
N ALA A 61 3.42 5.65 2.70
CA ALA A 61 3.47 4.86 1.47
C ALA A 61 4.68 5.27 0.63
N VAL A 62 5.30 4.30 -0.01
CA VAL A 62 6.33 4.51 -1.03
C VAL A 62 5.82 3.98 -2.36
N ARG A 63 5.98 4.75 -3.43
CA ARG A 63 5.62 4.33 -4.79
C ARG A 63 6.88 3.99 -5.57
N PHE A 64 6.97 2.75 -6.03
CA PHE A 64 8.04 2.34 -6.94
C PHE A 64 7.58 2.42 -8.40
N GLY A 65 8.53 2.74 -9.29
CA GLY A 65 8.41 2.46 -10.71
C GLY A 65 8.71 0.99 -11.00
N ASN A 66 9.07 0.70 -12.25
CA ASN A 66 9.58 -0.62 -12.60
C ASN A 66 10.92 -0.86 -11.89
N VAL A 67 11.11 -2.05 -11.31
CA VAL A 67 12.34 -2.45 -10.64
C VAL A 67 13.05 -3.47 -11.53
N LEU A 68 14.31 -3.19 -11.90
CA LEU A 68 15.12 -4.07 -12.75
C LEU A 68 15.33 -5.43 -12.10
N GLY A 69 15.20 -6.52 -12.87
CA GLY A 69 15.35 -7.89 -12.38
C GLY A 69 14.26 -8.34 -11.40
N SER A 70 13.16 -7.59 -11.28
CA SER A 70 11.99 -8.04 -10.50
C SER A 70 11.26 -9.17 -11.23
N SER A 71 10.62 -10.07 -10.48
CA SER A 71 9.92 -11.23 -11.06
C SER A 71 8.86 -10.79 -12.07
N GLY A 72 8.98 -11.25 -13.31
CA GLY A 72 8.07 -10.87 -14.41
C GLY A 72 8.33 -9.48 -15.00
N SER A 73 9.48 -8.86 -14.68
CA SER A 73 10.01 -7.71 -15.41
C SER A 73 10.36 -8.10 -16.84
N VAL A 74 10.29 -7.12 -17.75
CA VAL A 74 10.70 -7.29 -19.16
C VAL A 74 12.20 -7.60 -19.26
N ILE A 75 12.97 -7.11 -18.27
CA ILE A 75 14.41 -7.26 -18.12
C ILE A 75 14.69 -8.16 -16.92
#